data_AF-A0A3N5M6S5-F1
#
_entry.id   AF-A0A3N5M6S5-F1
#
_cell.length_a   1.000
_cell.length_b   1.000
_cell.length_c   1.000
_cell.angle_alpha   90.00
_cell.angle_beta   90.00
_cell.angle_gamma   90.00
#
_symmetry.space_group_name_H-M   'P 1'
#
loop_
_entity.id
_entity.type
_entity.pdbx_description
1 polymer ?
#
loop_
_entity_poly.entity_id
_entity_poly.type
_entity_poly.pdbx_seq_one_letter_code
_entity_poly.pdbx_strand_id
1 'polypeptide(L)'
;MDDGPGPFPLSEFEGIIVLDADGVEVGELVDVLAVFSPHTPPVTGFFVEREGDQLRAGWDAVAELDIDGERLRLGVPLESLEPASLSGDEIALFDAVLDKQVLDMSRRVFVRVQDVLLEERDGRLVVTGVATGGGALARRFGLGFLSRRLA
;
A
#
# COMPACT_ATOMS: atom_id res chain seq x y z
N MET A 1 -20.73 -10.93 -9.93
CA MET A 1 -20.06 -9.64 -10.12
C MET A 1 -19.89 -9.15 -8.73
N ASP A 2 -18.68 -9.31 -8.20
CA ASP A 2 -18.36 -8.94 -6.84
C ASP A 2 -18.18 -7.42 -6.86
N ASP A 3 -19.24 -6.68 -6.51
CA ASP A 3 -19.19 -5.24 -6.27
C ASP A 3 -18.57 -5.02 -4.88
N GLY A 4 -17.31 -5.41 -4.74
CA GLY A 4 -16.47 -4.90 -3.67
C GLY A 4 -16.44 -3.37 -3.72
N PRO A 5 -16.13 -2.68 -2.62
CA PRO A 5 -15.96 -1.24 -2.64
C PRO A 5 -15.01 -0.84 -3.77
N GLY A 6 -15.31 0.30 -4.41
CA GLY A 6 -14.47 0.85 -5.47
C GLY A 6 -13.01 1.01 -5.03
N PRO A 7 -12.07 1.15 -5.97
CA PRO A 7 -10.65 1.25 -5.63
C PRO A 7 -10.39 2.43 -4.70
N PHE A 8 -9.65 2.18 -3.62
CA PHE A 8 -9.21 3.17 -2.64
C PHE A 8 -7.92 3.85 -3.13
N PRO A 9 -7.87 5.18 -3.18
CA PRO A 9 -6.62 5.92 -3.26
C PRO A 9 -5.72 5.59 -2.06
N LEU A 10 -4.44 5.37 -2.31
CA LEU A 10 -3.44 5.10 -1.27
C LEU A 10 -3.31 6.29 -0.32
N SER A 11 -3.51 7.52 -0.80
CA SER A 11 -3.53 8.71 0.07
C SER A 11 -4.59 8.65 1.19
N GLU A 12 -5.66 7.86 1.06
CA GLU A 12 -6.65 7.66 2.13
C GLU A 12 -6.13 6.76 3.27
N PHE A 13 -4.95 6.16 3.11
CA PHE A 13 -4.30 5.39 4.16
C PHE A 13 -3.43 6.26 5.08
N GLU A 14 -3.20 7.53 4.73
CA GLU A 14 -2.45 8.46 5.57
C GLU A 14 -3.20 8.73 6.87
N GLY A 15 -2.49 8.75 8.01
CA GLY A 15 -3.10 9.02 9.30
C GLY A 15 -3.90 7.85 9.91
N ILE A 16 -3.95 6.69 9.25
CA ILE A 16 -4.62 5.50 9.80
C ILE A 16 -3.95 5.09 11.12
N ILE A 17 -4.76 4.97 12.17
CA ILE A 17 -4.32 4.44 13.46
C ILE A 17 -4.41 2.92 13.46
N VAL A 18 -3.30 2.28 13.82
CA VAL A 18 -3.20 0.83 13.92
C VAL A 18 -3.47 0.38 15.35
N LEU A 19 -4.42 -0.54 15.52
CA LEU A 19 -4.78 -1.18 16.77
C LEU A 19 -4.39 -2.65 16.75
N ASP A 20 -3.96 -3.19 17.88
CA ASP A 20 -3.68 -4.62 18.02
C ASP A 20 -4.96 -5.46 18.27
N ALA A 21 -4.78 -6.77 18.51
CA ALA A 21 -5.87 -7.69 18.80
C ALA A 21 -6.73 -7.32 20.02
N ASP A 22 -6.14 -6.64 21.00
CA ASP A 22 -6.80 -6.23 22.25
C ASP A 22 -7.37 -4.80 22.17
N GLY A 23 -7.20 -4.13 21.03
CA GLY A 23 -7.63 -2.75 20.79
C GLY A 23 -6.66 -1.71 21.35
N VAL A 24 -5.43 -2.11 21.70
CA VAL A 24 -4.36 -1.20 22.11
C VAL A 24 -3.78 -0.53 20.87
N GLU A 25 -3.55 0.78 20.96
CA GLU A 25 -2.90 1.54 19.89
C GLU A 25 -1.44 1.10 19.71
N VAL A 26 -1.13 0.63 18.50
CA VAL A 26 0.24 0.31 18.06
C VAL A 26 0.95 1.59 17.63
N GLY A 27 0.28 2.42 16.84
CA GLY A 27 0.85 3.64 16.26
C GLY A 27 0.15 4.05 14.97
N GLU A 28 0.82 4.87 14.16
CA GLU A 28 0.29 5.41 12.90
C GLU A 28 0.85 4.66 11.69
N LEU A 29 0.01 4.34 10.70
CA LEU A 29 0.44 3.77 9.43
C LEU A 29 1.28 4.80 8.66
N VAL A 30 2.52 4.45 8.36
CA VAL A 30 3.48 5.33 7.67
C VAL A 30 3.92 4.81 6.31
N ASP A 31 3.64 3.53 5.98
CA ASP A 31 3.79 3.03 4.62
C ASP A 31 2.95 1.78 4.35
N VAL A 32 2.63 1.55 3.07
CA VAL A 32 1.97 0.34 2.55
C VAL A 32 2.96 -0.43 1.68
N LEU A 33 3.19 -1.70 2.01
CA LEU A 33 4.20 -2.54 1.38
C LEU A 33 3.56 -3.41 0.31
N ALA A 34 4.11 -3.43 -0.90
CA ALA A 34 3.68 -4.33 -1.96
C ALA A 34 4.85 -5.09 -2.59
N VAL A 35 4.60 -6.32 -3.04
CA VAL A 35 5.60 -7.09 -3.79
C VAL A 35 5.51 -6.77 -5.27
N PHE A 36 6.66 -6.62 -5.93
CA PHE A 36 6.72 -6.49 -7.39
C PHE A 36 6.14 -7.73 -8.08
N SER A 37 5.01 -7.56 -8.79
CA SER A 37 4.39 -8.60 -9.60
C SER A 37 4.04 -8.07 -10.99
N PRO A 38 4.24 -8.86 -12.07
CA PRO A 38 3.77 -8.49 -13.41
C PRO A 38 2.24 -8.35 -13.48
N HIS A 39 1.51 -8.99 -12.55
CA HIS A 39 0.05 -8.99 -12.51
C HIS A 39 -0.43 -8.77 -11.08
N THR A 40 -1.11 -7.64 -10.86
CA THR A 40 -1.82 -7.24 -9.63
C THR A 40 -0.97 -7.47 -8.36
N PRO A 41 -0.02 -6.56 -8.05
CA PRO A 41 0.95 -6.73 -6.99
C PRO A 41 0.22 -6.72 -5.65
N PRO A 42 0.35 -7.78 -4.84
CA PRO A 42 -0.31 -7.85 -3.55
C PRO A 42 0.38 -6.92 -2.56
N VAL A 43 -0.43 -6.29 -1.72
CA VAL A 43 0.05 -5.69 -0.48
C VAL A 43 0.46 -6.82 0.46
N THR A 44 1.65 -6.72 1.03
CA THR A 44 2.21 -7.71 1.96
C THR A 44 2.20 -7.24 3.39
N GLY A 45 1.97 -5.95 3.63
CA GLY A 45 1.85 -5.41 4.97
C GLY A 45 1.98 -3.89 4.99
N PHE A 46 2.27 -3.39 6.19
CA PHE A 46 2.33 -1.97 6.51
C PHE A 46 3.52 -1.70 7.40
N PHE A 47 4.07 -0.49 7.28
CA PHE A 47 4.93 0.08 8.31
C PHE A 47 4.10 0.95 9.23
N VAL A 48 4.38 0.83 10.53
CA VAL A 48 3.68 1.53 11.60
C VAL A 48 4.71 2.26 12.46
N GLU A 49 4.60 3.58 12.57
CA GLU A 49 5.47 4.38 13.44
C GLU A 49 5.00 4.32 14.89
N ARG A 50 5.93 4.02 15.80
CA ARG A 50 5.70 3.94 17.23
C ARG A 50 6.92 4.45 17.99
N GLU A 51 6.74 5.51 18.77
CA GLU A 51 7.77 6.05 19.69
C GLU A 51 9.15 6.34 19.03
N GLY A 52 9.16 6.65 17.73
CA GLY A 52 10.38 6.91 16.95
C GLY A 52 11.03 5.68 16.32
N ASP A 53 10.48 4.48 16.57
CA ASP A 53 10.79 3.25 15.84
C ASP A 53 9.67 2.95 14.82
N GLN A 54 9.96 2.04 13.88
CA GLN A 54 8.95 1.52 12.95
C GLN A 54 8.80 0.01 13.12
N LEU A 55 7.55 -0.44 13.13
CA LEU A 55 7.16 -1.85 13.20
C LEU A 55 6.55 -2.29 11.87
N ARG A 56 6.63 -3.58 11.60
CA ARG A 56 6.00 -4.21 10.44
C ARG A 56 4.75 -5.00 10.87
N ALA A 57 3.61 -4.65 10.29
CA ALA A 57 2.39 -5.43 10.37
C ALA A 57 2.14 -6.15 9.03
N GLY A 58 2.16 -7.48 9.03
CA GLY A 58 1.85 -8.27 7.83
C GLY A 58 0.38 -8.15 7.43
N TRP A 59 0.08 -8.23 6.13
CA TRP A 59 -1.31 -8.24 5.64
C TRP A 59 -2.12 -9.42 6.23
N ASP A 60 -1.47 -10.55 6.45
CA ASP A 60 -2.03 -11.74 7.09
C ASP A 60 -2.42 -11.53 8.56
N ALA A 61 -1.86 -10.51 9.22
CA ALA A 61 -2.22 -10.12 10.57
C ALA A 61 -3.39 -9.12 10.62
N VAL A 62 -3.86 -8.60 9.48
CA VAL A 62 -4.98 -7.66 9.44
C VAL A 62 -6.29 -8.41 9.70
N ALA A 63 -7.02 -7.97 10.71
CA ALA A 63 -8.36 -8.48 11.01
C ALA A 63 -9.46 -7.57 10.44
N GLU A 64 -9.20 -6.28 10.31
CA GLU A 64 -10.15 -5.29 9.82
C GLU A 64 -9.41 -4.04 9.30
N LEU A 65 -9.90 -3.46 8.21
CA LEU A 65 -9.41 -2.22 7.63
C LEU A 65 -10.61 -1.31 7.37
N ASP A 66 -10.69 -0.21 8.13
CA ASP A 66 -11.74 0.80 8.05
C ASP A 66 -11.10 2.12 7.60
N ILE A 67 -11.12 2.36 6.28
CA ILE A 67 -10.55 3.56 5.67
C ILE A 67 -11.32 4.81 6.09
N ASP A 68 -12.65 4.76 6.08
CA ASP A 68 -13.50 5.89 6.46
C ASP A 68 -13.34 6.27 7.94
N GLY A 69 -13.12 5.27 8.79
CA GLY A 69 -12.86 5.43 10.22
C GLY A 69 -11.39 5.68 10.59
N GLU A 70 -10.49 5.76 9.60
CA GLU A 70 -9.04 5.95 9.75
C GLU A 70 -8.41 4.92 10.70
N ARG A 71 -8.83 3.64 10.61
CA ARG A 71 -8.41 2.58 11.53
C ARG A 71 -8.06 1.28 10.83
N LEU A 72 -6.99 0.64 11.31
CA LEU A 72 -6.61 -0.72 10.95
C LEU A 72 -6.51 -1.55 12.23
N ARG A 73 -7.24 -2.65 12.31
CA ARG A 73 -7.19 -3.58 13.45
C ARG A 73 -6.45 -4.85 13.08
N LEU A 74 -5.46 -5.19 13.88
CA LEU A 74 -4.72 -6.44 13.77
C LEU A 74 -5.42 -7.55 14.55
N GLY A 75 -5.22 -8.79 14.10
CA GLY A 75 -5.62 -10.01 14.79
C GLY A 75 -4.54 -10.59 15.70
N VAL A 76 -3.45 -9.85 15.89
CA VAL A 76 -2.28 -10.25 16.70
C VAL A 76 -1.92 -9.16 17.71
N PRO A 77 -1.31 -9.51 18.86
CA PRO A 77 -0.89 -8.52 19.86
C PRO A 77 0.35 -7.74 19.40
N LEU A 78 0.54 -6.53 19.94
CA LEU A 78 1.68 -5.65 19.66
C LEU A 78 3.05 -6.36 19.76
N GLU A 79 3.26 -7.16 20.81
CA GLU A 79 4.50 -7.92 21.03
C GLU A 79 4.85 -8.95 19.94
N SER A 80 3.92 -9.27 19.04
CA SER A 80 4.19 -10.16 17.90
C SER A 80 4.72 -9.42 16.66
N LEU A 81 4.74 -8.08 16.68
CA LEU A 81 5.22 -7.27 15.58
C LEU A 81 6.75 -7.21 15.57
N GLU A 82 7.30 -7.31 14.37
CA GLU A 82 8.74 -7.26 14.14
C GLU A 82 9.17 -5.84 13.76
N PRO A 83 10.44 -5.46 13.96
CA PRO A 83 10.97 -4.21 13.44
C PRO A 83 10.78 -4.08 11.91
N ALA A 84 10.52 -2.85 11.46
CA ALA A 84 10.30 -2.56 10.05
C ALA A 84 11.49 -2.99 9.19
N SER A 85 11.21 -3.82 8.19
CA SER A 85 12.17 -4.23 7.17
C SER A 85 11.44 -4.54 5.86
N LEU A 86 12.06 -4.16 4.74
CA LEU A 86 11.63 -4.55 3.40
C LEU A 86 12.32 -5.86 3.00
N SER A 87 11.55 -6.77 2.43
CA SER A 87 12.09 -7.88 1.67
C SER A 87 12.65 -7.36 0.33
N GLY A 88 13.62 -8.04 -0.27
CA GLY A 88 14.28 -7.57 -1.50
C GLY A 88 13.36 -7.39 -2.72
N ASP A 89 12.13 -7.90 -2.64
CA ASP A 89 11.12 -7.85 -3.71
C ASP A 89 9.93 -6.93 -3.35
N GLU A 90 10.03 -6.20 -2.24
CA GLU A 90 9.01 -5.28 -1.77
C GLU A 90 9.34 -3.83 -2.11
N ILE A 91 8.30 -3.01 -2.18
CA ILE A 91 8.35 -1.56 -2.31
C ILE A 91 7.41 -0.93 -1.28
N ALA A 92 7.87 0.13 -0.64
CA ALA A 92 7.08 1.00 0.23
C ALA A 92 6.40 2.05 -0.66
N LEU A 93 5.07 1.97 -0.79
CA LEU A 93 4.32 2.72 -1.79
C LEU A 93 4.24 4.21 -1.49
N PHE A 94 4.10 4.61 -0.21
CA PHE A 94 4.12 6.03 0.15
C PHE A 94 5.47 6.64 -0.15
N ASP A 95 6.55 6.04 0.35
CA ASP A 95 7.89 6.62 0.16
C ASP A 95 8.35 6.57 -1.29
N ALA A 96 8.15 5.45 -2.00
CA ALA A 96 8.79 5.20 -3.29
C ALA A 96 7.91 5.47 -4.51
N VAL A 97 6.59 5.61 -4.36
CA VAL A 97 5.66 5.73 -5.50
C VAL A 97 4.82 7.00 -5.44
N LEU A 98 4.21 7.30 -4.30
CA LEU A 98 3.35 8.48 -4.16
C LEU A 98 4.13 9.76 -4.47
N ASP A 99 3.53 10.64 -5.28
CA ASP A 99 4.14 11.89 -5.74
C ASP A 99 5.48 11.79 -6.48
N LYS A 100 5.92 10.57 -6.84
CA LYS A 100 7.15 10.35 -7.60
C LYS A 100 6.91 10.33 -9.11
N GLN A 101 8.00 10.48 -9.86
CA GLN A 101 7.99 10.29 -11.31
C GLN A 101 8.30 8.84 -11.66
N VAL A 102 7.43 8.21 -12.43
CA VAL A 102 7.61 6.84 -12.94
C VAL A 102 7.67 6.84 -14.46
N LEU A 103 8.35 5.85 -15.03
CA LEU A 103 8.43 5.67 -16.47
C LEU A 103 7.21 4.89 -16.97
N ASP A 104 6.38 5.53 -17.78
CA ASP A 104 5.37 4.84 -18.58
C ASP A 104 6.06 4.08 -19.71
N MET A 105 6.20 2.77 -19.55
CA MET A 105 6.89 1.91 -20.52
C MET A 105 6.20 1.84 -21.89
N SER A 106 4.89 2.09 -21.97
CA SER A 106 4.13 2.03 -23.23
C SER A 106 4.42 3.26 -24.09
N ARG A 107 4.47 4.44 -23.46
CA ARG A 107 4.70 5.72 -24.15
C ARG A 107 6.15 6.20 -24.07
N ARG A 108 6.99 5.55 -23.27
CA ARG A 108 8.39 5.92 -22.99
C ARG A 108 8.53 7.36 -22.49
N VAL A 109 7.63 7.77 -21.60
CA VAL A 109 7.63 9.10 -20.98
C VAL A 109 7.57 8.99 -19.46
N PHE A 110 8.17 9.94 -18.76
CA PHE A 110 7.98 10.06 -17.32
C PHE A 110 6.62 10.71 -17.00
N VAL A 111 5.91 10.16 -16.03
CA VAL A 111 4.65 10.68 -15.51
C VAL A 111 4.74 10.81 -14.00
N ARG A 112 4.12 11.84 -13.42
CA ARG A 112 3.99 11.97 -11.97
C ARG A 112 2.82 11.14 -11.49
N VAL A 113 3.08 10.26 -10.53
CA VAL A 113 2.03 9.54 -9.80
C VAL A 113 1.38 10.54 -8.86
N GLN A 114 0.08 10.75 -9.01
CA GLN A 114 -0.72 11.49 -8.06
C GLN A 114 -1.19 10.58 -6.94
N ASP A 115 -1.54 9.33 -7.26
CA ASP A 115 -2.02 8.37 -6.30
C ASP A 115 -1.81 6.93 -6.77
N VAL A 116 -1.81 5.97 -5.85
CA VAL A 116 -1.81 4.53 -6.13
C VAL A 116 -3.20 3.99 -5.81
N LEU A 117 -3.76 3.18 -6.70
CA LEU A 117 -5.11 2.65 -6.52
C LEU A 117 -5.03 1.23 -5.96
N LEU A 118 -5.64 1.02 -4.80
CA LEU A 118 -5.72 -0.25 -4.08
C LEU A 118 -7.14 -0.80 -4.16
N GLU A 119 -7.30 -2.11 -4.19
CA GLU A 119 -8.61 -2.78 -4.19
C GLU A 119 -8.49 -4.07 -3.38
N GLU A 120 -9.51 -4.39 -2.59
CA GLU A 120 -9.59 -5.70 -1.96
C GLU A 120 -10.17 -6.73 -2.95
N ARG A 121 -9.44 -7.82 -3.18
CA ARG A 121 -9.86 -8.93 -4.03
C ARG A 121 -9.52 -10.25 -3.37
N ASP A 122 -10.52 -11.13 -3.22
CA ASP A 122 -10.34 -12.47 -2.64
C ASP A 122 -9.60 -12.44 -1.28
N GLY A 123 -9.92 -11.46 -0.41
CA GLY A 123 -9.30 -11.27 0.90
C GLY A 123 -7.86 -10.73 0.86
N ARG A 124 -7.44 -10.15 -0.26
CA ARG A 124 -6.13 -9.52 -0.43
C ARG A 124 -6.28 -8.10 -0.92
N LEU A 125 -5.55 -7.18 -0.29
CA LEU A 125 -5.37 -5.85 -0.83
C LEU A 125 -4.35 -5.89 -1.96
N VAL A 126 -4.69 -5.33 -3.12
CA VAL A 126 -3.85 -5.38 -4.31
C VAL A 126 -3.75 -4.03 -4.99
N VAL A 127 -2.59 -3.73 -5.58
CA VAL A 127 -2.43 -2.55 -6.41
C VAL A 127 -3.07 -2.80 -7.79
N THR A 128 -4.00 -1.93 -8.17
CA THR A 128 -4.76 -2.04 -9.43
C THR A 128 -4.37 -1.01 -10.47
N GLY A 129 -3.67 0.06 -10.07
CA GLY A 129 -3.17 1.09 -10.97
C GLY A 129 -2.57 2.28 -10.24
N VAL A 130 -2.30 3.34 -10.99
CA VAL A 130 -1.86 4.64 -10.47
C VAL A 130 -2.65 5.75 -11.14
N ALA A 131 -3.05 6.76 -10.37
CA ALA A 131 -3.55 8.03 -10.89
C ALA A 131 -2.37 8.91 -11.30
N THR A 132 -2.47 9.63 -12.42
CA THR A 132 -1.41 10.53 -12.91
C THR A 132 -1.97 11.90 -13.24
N GLY A 133 -1.35 12.97 -12.75
CA GLY A 133 -1.75 14.35 -13.04
C GLY A 133 -1.43 14.76 -14.49
N GLY A 134 -2.44 15.23 -15.23
CA GLY A 134 -2.30 15.73 -16.61
C GLY A 134 -3.30 15.11 -17.60
N GLY A 135 -4.57 15.51 -17.51
CA GLY A 135 -5.53 15.38 -18.61
C GLY A 135 -6.04 13.98 -18.96
N ALA A 136 -5.84 12.97 -18.12
CA ALA A 136 -6.47 11.68 -18.33
C ALA A 136 -6.94 11.07 -17.02
N LEU A 137 -8.22 10.69 -17.04
CA LEU A 137 -8.87 9.64 -16.27
C LEU A 137 -7.87 8.65 -15.69
N ALA A 138 -8.04 8.24 -14.43
CA ALA A 138 -7.32 7.15 -13.79
C ALA A 138 -7.04 6.03 -14.81
N ARG A 139 -5.80 5.93 -15.29
CA ARG A 139 -5.42 4.94 -16.29
C ARG A 139 -4.99 3.71 -15.52
N ARG A 140 -5.61 2.57 -15.82
CA ARG A 140 -5.05 1.26 -15.47
C ARG A 140 -3.72 1.11 -16.22
N PHE A 141 -2.64 1.61 -15.64
CA PHE A 141 -1.31 1.26 -16.08
C PHE A 141 -1.12 -0.21 -15.74
N GLY A 142 -0.95 -1.05 -16.77
CA GLY A 142 -0.39 -2.37 -16.54
C GLY A 142 0.91 -2.22 -15.75
N LEU A 143 1.10 -3.05 -14.74
CA LEU A 143 2.12 -2.88 -13.69
C LEU A 143 3.56 -3.09 -14.19
N GLY A 144 3.74 -3.17 -15.50
CA GLY A 144 5.05 -3.14 -16.15
C GLY A 144 5.84 -1.85 -15.90
N PHE A 145 5.25 -0.80 -15.31
CA PHE A 145 5.98 0.38 -14.84
C PHE A 145 6.77 0.12 -13.53
N LEU A 146 6.35 -0.86 -12.72
CA LEU A 146 7.06 -1.30 -11.51
C LEU A 146 8.16 -2.33 -11.83
N SER A 147 8.56 -2.48 -13.10
CA SER A 147 9.63 -3.42 -13.45
C SER A 147 10.95 -2.98 -12.82
N ARG A 148 11.62 -3.88 -12.10
CA ARG A 148 12.96 -3.68 -11.53
C ARG A 148 13.90 -3.11 -12.61
N ARG A 149 14.25 -1.84 -12.47
CA ARG A 149 15.45 -1.27 -13.10
C ARG A 149 16.33 -0.72 -11.99
N LEU A 150 17.05 -1.65 -11.37
CA LEU A 150 18.26 -1.33 -10.63
C LEU A 150 19.42 -1.97 -11.40
N ALA A 151 20.20 -1.11 -12.04
CA ALA A 151 21.61 -1.35 -12.34
C ALA A 151 22.42 -0.56 -11.32
#